data_AF-A0A958YX45-F1
#
_entry.id   AF-A0A958YX45-F1
#
_cell.length_a   1.000
_cell.length_b   1.000
_cell.length_c   1.000
_cell.angle_alpha   90.00
_cell.angle_beta   90.00
_cell.angle_gamma   90.00
#
_symmetry.space_group_name_H-M   'P 1'
#
loop_
_entity.id
_entity.type
_entity.pdbx_description
1 polymer ?
#
loop_
_entity_poly.entity_id
_entity_poly.type
_entity_poly.pdbx_seq_one_letter_code
_entity_poly.pdbx_strand_id
1 'polypeptide(L)' 'KEVSGKSTSQLINEIVVMEAKIMLDNPKLTISQIAQELQFSNQSFFGKFFKKNTGISPSNYRKI' A
#
# COMPACT_ATOMS: atom_id res chain seq x y z
N LYS A 1 -11.81 -9.22 -25.35
CA LYS A 1 -12.54 -8.00 -24.92
C LYS A 1 -11.60 -7.22 -24.00
N GLU A 2 -10.80 -6.36 -24.60
CA GLU A 2 -9.94 -5.40 -23.91
C GLU A 2 -10.70 -4.09 -23.82
N VAL A 3 -11.04 -3.66 -22.61
CA VAL A 3 -11.79 -2.41 -22.36
C VAL A 3 -11.21 -1.85 -21.07
N SER A 4 -10.44 -0.75 -21.19
CA SER A 4 -9.47 -0.23 -20.21
C SER A 4 -8.20 -1.09 -20.08
N GLY A 5 -7.07 -0.60 -20.60
CA GLY A 5 -5.75 -1.25 -20.51
C GLY A 5 -5.16 -1.36 -19.10
N LYS A 6 -5.98 -1.21 -18.05
CA LYS A 6 -5.63 -1.56 -16.67
C LYS A 6 -6.37 -2.83 -16.27
N SER A 7 -5.62 -3.88 -15.96
CA SER A 7 -6.15 -5.12 -15.37
C SER A 7 -6.92 -4.80 -14.08
N THR A 8 -7.99 -5.54 -13.79
CA THR A 8 -8.73 -5.48 -12.51
C THR A 8 -7.78 -5.53 -11.31
N SER A 9 -6.68 -6.29 -11.41
CA SER A 9 -5.65 -6.37 -10.38
C SER A 9 -4.90 -5.05 -10.18
N GLN A 10 -4.67 -4.26 -11.24
CA GLN A 10 -4.05 -2.94 -11.12
C GLN A 10 -4.97 -1.95 -10.41
N LEU A 11 -6.28 -1.99 -10.70
CA LEU A 11 -7.25 -1.14 -10.01
C LEU A 11 -7.32 -1.48 -8.50
N ILE A 12 -7.33 -2.77 -8.16
CA ILE A 12 -7.26 -3.22 -6.76
C ILE A 12 -5.97 -2.71 -6.11
N ASN A 13 -4.82 -2.84 -6.78
CA ASN A 13 -3.56 -2.34 -6.24
C ASN A 13 -3.58 -0.83 -6.01
N GLU A 14 -4.14 -0.04 -6.93
CA GLU A 14 -4.29 1.41 -6.79
C GLU A 14 -5.14 1.78 -5.57
N ILE A 15 -6.25 1.08 -5.35
CA ILE A 15 -7.13 1.27 -4.19
C ILE A 15 -6.39 0.93 -2.89
N VAL A 16 -5.74 -0.24 -2.81
CA VAL A 16 -4.99 -0.67 -1.63
C VAL A 16 -3.85 0.30 -1.30
N VAL A 17 -3.18 0.84 -2.31
CA VAL A 17 -2.11 1.84 -2.12
C VAL A 17 -2.68 3.16 -1.61
N MET A 18 -3.85 3.59 -2.09
CA MET A 18 -4.50 4.79 -1.61
C MET A 18 -4.87 4.66 -0.13
N GLU A 19 -5.45 3.53 0.26
CA GLU A 19 -5.81 3.26 1.65
C GLU A 19 -4.58 3.15 2.55
N ALA A 20 -3.52 2.50 2.07
CA ALA A 20 -2.23 2.48 2.76
C ALA A 20 -1.67 3.88 3.02
N LYS A 21 -1.79 4.81 2.07
CA LYS A 21 -1.34 6.20 2.25
C LYS A 21 -2.14 6.91 3.35
N ILE A 22 -3.47 6.76 3.35
CA ILE A 22 -4.36 7.32 4.38
C ILE A 22 -3.99 6.77 5.76
N MET A 23 -3.76 5.46 5.87
CA MET A 23 -3.35 4.84 7.13
C MET A 23 -1.94 5.27 7.58
N LEU A 24 -1.01 5.48 6.64
CA LEU A 24 0.35 5.92 6.95
C LEU A 24 0.41 7.34 7.51
N ASP A 25 -0.53 8.20 7.11
CA ASP A 25 -0.70 9.57 7.61
C ASP A 25 -1.13 9.61 9.08
N ASN A 26 -1.75 8.53 9.58
CA ASN A 26 -2.08 8.42 10.99
C ASN A 26 -0.86 7.97 11.82
N PRO A 27 -0.30 8.82 12.70
CA PRO A 27 0.89 8.49 13.48
C PRO A 27 0.62 7.44 14.57
N LYS A 28 -0.65 7.16 14.91
CA LYS A 28 -1.03 6.15 15.91
C LYS A 28 -0.92 4.72 15.38
N LEU A 29 -0.91 4.53 14.06
CA LEU A 29 -0.82 3.22 13.44
C LEU A 29 0.65 2.86 13.18
N THR A 30 1.10 1.69 13.60
CA THR A 30 2.41 1.17 13.20
C THR A 30 2.37 0.58 11.80
N ILE A 31 3.50 0.52 11.09
CA ILE A 31 3.57 -0.09 9.75
C ILE A 31 3.13 -1.57 9.79
N SER A 32 3.40 -2.27 10.90
CA SER A 32 2.93 -3.65 11.11
C SER A 32 1.41 -3.73 11.21
N GLN A 33 0.77 -2.84 11.98
CA GLN A 33 -0.70 -2.78 12.05
C GLN A 33 -1.32 -2.48 10.69
N ILE A 34 -0.76 -1.53 9.94
CA ILE A 34 -1.23 -1.20 8.58
C ILE A 34 -1.14 -2.43 7.66
N ALA A 35 -0.07 -3.21 7.76
CA ALA A 35 0.06 -4.44 7.00
C ALA A 35 -1.01 -5.47 7.38
N GLN A 36 -1.36 -5.59 8.67
CA GLN A 36 -2.43 -6.48 9.13
C GLN A 36 -3.82 -6.01 8.67
N GLU A 37 -4.12 -4.71 8.80
CA GLU A 37 -5.41 -4.14 8.35
C GLU A 37 -5.63 -4.35 6.85
N LEU A 38 -4.58 -4.16 6.04
CA LEU A 38 -4.62 -4.39 4.61
C LEU A 38 -4.44 -5.88 4.22
N GLN A 39 -4.55 -6.80 5.18
CA GLN A 39 -4.50 -8.25 4.98
C GLN A 39 -3.19 -8.78 4.34
N PHE A 40 -2.07 -8.08 4.56
CA PHE A 40 -0.74 -8.59 4.17
C PHE A 40 -0.21 -9.57 5.21
N SER A 41 0.43 -10.64 4.73
CA SER A 41 1.00 -11.69 5.59
C SER A 41 2.05 -11.16 6.58
N ASN A 42 2.77 -10.10 6.23
CA ASN A 42 3.65 -9.39 7.16
C ASN A 42 4.01 -7.99 6.64
N GLN A 43 4.63 -7.19 7.53
CA GLN A 43 5.13 -5.85 7.23
C GLN A 43 6.10 -5.80 6.04
N SER A 44 6.94 -6.82 5.86
CA SER A 44 7.93 -6.86 4.77
C SER A 44 7.27 -7.00 3.39
N PHE A 45 6.23 -7.83 3.27
CA PHE A 45 5.43 -7.95 2.05
C PHE A 45 4.69 -6.64 1.73
N PHE A 46 4.04 -6.05 2.73
CA PHE A 46 3.43 -4.73 2.59
C PHE A 46 4.46 -3.68 2.14
N GLY A 47 5.63 -3.63 2.76
CA GLY A 47 6.68 -2.68 2.40
C GLY A 47 7.18 -2.84 0.97
N LYS A 48 7.36 -4.08 0.50
CA LYS A 48 7.71 -4.37 -0.91
C LYS A 48 6.59 -3.94 -1.86
N PHE A 49 5.34 -4.27 -1.54
CA PHE A 49 4.17 -3.89 -2.32
C PHE A 49 4.04 -2.37 -2.41
N PHE A 50 4.07 -1.66 -1.28
CA PHE A 50 3.92 -0.21 -1.22
C PHE A 50 5.05 0.48 -1.99
N LYS A 51 6.30 0.04 -1.80
CA LYS A 51 7.45 0.58 -2.56
C LYS A 51 7.34 0.32 -4.06
N LYS A 52 6.87 -0.86 -4.47
CA LYS A 52 6.66 -1.18 -5.89
C LYS A 52 5.65 -0.24 -6.56
N ASN A 53 4.60 0.15 -5.84
CA ASN A 53 3.53 0.98 -6.39
C ASN A 53 3.78 2.50 -6.22
N THR A 54 4.52 2.92 -5.20
CA THR A 54 4.74 4.35 -4.89
C THR A 54 6.16 4.85 -5.16
N GLY A 55 7.10 3.94 -5.39
CA GLY A 55 8.53 4.25 -5.55
C GLY A 55 9.30 4.38 -4.23
N ILE A 56 8.63 4.55 -3.09
CA ILE A 56 9.27 4.79 -1.78
C ILE A 56 8.75 3.82 -0.70
N SER A 57 9.57 3.54 0.31
CA SER A 57 9.14 2.65 1.40
C SER A 57 8.06 3.33 2.26
N PRO A 58 7.15 2.57 2.89
CA PRO A 58 6.14 3.14 3.78
C PRO A 58 6.76 3.90 4.96
N SER A 59 7.91 3.46 5.44
CA SER A 59 8.69 4.15 6.48
C SER A 59 9.25 5.50 6.02
N ASN A 60 9.62 5.64 4.75
CA ASN A 60 10.08 6.91 4.20
C ASN A 60 8.89 7.81 3.88
N TYR A 61 7.80 7.26 3.35
CA TYR A 61 6.57 8.00 3.09
C TYR A 61 6.05 8.72 4.35
N ARG A 62 6.06 8.04 5.50
CA ARG A 62 5.65 8.62 6.78
C ARG A 62 6.57 9.74 7.32
N LYS A 63 7.81 9.83 6.83
CA LYS A 63 8.77 10.86 7.27
C LYS A 63 8.71 12.13 6.42
N ILE A 64 7.94 12.11 5.34
CA ILE A 64 7.65 13.29 4.51
C ILE A 64 6.64 14.14 5.27
#